data_AF-A0A0J9Y9F4-F1
#
_entry.id   AF-A0A0J9Y9F4-F1
#
_cell.length_a   1.000
_cell.length_b   1.000
_cell.length_c   1.000
_cell.angle_alpha   90.00
_cell.angle_beta   90.00
_cell.angle_gamma   90.00
#
_symmetry.space_group_name_H-M   'P 1'
#
loop_
_entity.id
_entity.type
_entity.pdbx_description
1 polymer ?
#
loop_
_entity_poly.entity_id
_entity_poly.type
_entity_poly.pdbx_seq_one_letter_code
_entity_poly.pdbx_strand_id
1 'polypeptide(L)'
;MLNELEHNNISFRQAYRSCCIKTNGINFSYFLLLPMNRITRYPLIFEKLVKYTHPSDSKRKNLEKAHELLKLLCTEINDVISALDSSSMLIWAQQHIHCEAIQPPIVFPSSTRKVGPRCLLHCGALQKLLNGKILVALLFNDFLMLTTPVEPIEQLEEFRITKTSELQLNLYKTPLLLENAKIIQNKEMDDCSFEVRSGDFSMILRAPNRNARLFWIAQIEKAINEYRNQCQITKKPSLSYMSEQGRLFVELVCILNVDSALRLLGTQSILCKFQIGQSLTYADVDMNKKEHLCTTQLPIYETAYDDFFEVAIFLNRIFSPDLCAGSSRIPMADLLTAATMHRGPMSKQFDCESGDISNLRPRVILKFVVQLFY
;
A
#
# COMPACT_ATOMS: atom_id res chain seq x y z
N MET A 1 -2.53 -26.22 13.97
CA MET A 1 -3.66 -27.16 13.74
C MET A 1 -3.28 -28.64 13.76
N LEU A 2 -2.65 -29.25 12.74
CA LEU A 2 -2.37 -30.72 12.73
C LEU A 2 -1.47 -31.17 13.90
N ASN A 3 -0.34 -30.47 14.11
CA ASN A 3 0.55 -30.76 15.23
C ASN A 3 -0.17 -30.55 16.58
N GLU A 4 -0.96 -29.49 16.73
CA GLU A 4 -1.73 -29.25 17.96
C GLU A 4 -2.76 -30.36 18.21
N LEU A 5 -3.49 -30.79 17.18
CA LEU A 5 -4.44 -31.90 17.31
C LEU A 5 -3.73 -33.21 17.67
N GLU A 6 -2.55 -33.46 17.11
CA GLU A 6 -1.74 -34.62 17.48
C GLU A 6 -1.27 -34.56 18.95
N HIS A 7 -0.93 -33.38 19.46
CA HIS A 7 -0.46 -33.21 20.85
C HIS A 7 -1.60 -33.17 21.87
N ASN A 8 -2.72 -32.54 21.53
CA ASN A 8 -3.77 -32.18 22.48
C ASN A 8 -5.03 -33.05 22.36
N ASN A 9 -5.19 -33.86 21.31
CA ASN A 9 -6.38 -34.69 21.08
C ASN A 9 -6.02 -36.18 20.95
N ILE A 10 -6.35 -36.95 22.01
CA ILE A 10 -6.04 -38.38 22.11
C ILE A 10 -6.76 -39.21 21.04
N SER A 11 -8.05 -38.93 20.81
CA SER A 11 -8.86 -39.63 19.80
C SER A 11 -8.32 -39.39 18.39
N PHE A 12 -7.93 -38.15 18.08
CA PHE A 12 -7.27 -37.82 16.83
C PHE A 12 -5.95 -38.59 16.68
N ARG A 13 -5.10 -38.61 17.71
CA ARG A 13 -3.81 -39.33 17.69
C ARG A 13 -3.99 -40.83 17.43
N GLN A 14 -5.01 -41.46 18.02
CA GLN A 14 -5.30 -42.88 17.80
C GLN A 14 -5.70 -43.15 16.35
N ALA A 15 -6.67 -42.39 15.81
CA ALA A 15 -7.10 -42.51 14.42
C ALA A 15 -5.94 -42.24 13.44
N TYR A 16 -5.14 -41.22 13.74
CA TYR A 16 -3.96 -40.84 12.97
C TYR A 16 -2.92 -41.98 12.89
N ARG A 17 -2.60 -42.60 14.03
CA ARG A 17 -1.69 -43.77 14.08
C ARG A 17 -2.20 -44.94 13.26
N SER A 18 -3.50 -45.25 13.33
CA SER A 18 -4.11 -46.31 12.53
C SER A 18 -3.95 -46.06 11.02
N CYS A 19 -4.03 -44.80 10.59
CA CYS A 19 -3.77 -44.42 9.19
C CYS A 19 -2.28 -44.57 8.81
N CYS A 20 -1.35 -44.19 9.69
CA CYS A 20 0.09 -44.31 9.44
C CYS A 20 0.58 -45.76 9.28
N ILE A 21 -0.11 -46.74 9.87
CA ILE A 21 0.20 -48.17 9.67
C ILE A 21 0.04 -48.55 8.20
N LYS A 22 -0.98 -48.01 7.51
CA LYS A 22 -1.23 -48.28 6.07
C LYS A 22 -0.19 -47.64 5.16
N THR A 23 0.56 -46.66 5.64
CA THR A 23 1.58 -45.92 4.89
C THR A 23 3.01 -46.33 5.24
N ASN A 24 3.20 -47.52 5.84
CA ASN A 24 4.51 -48.01 6.31
C ASN A 24 5.22 -47.04 7.27
N GLY A 25 4.45 -46.37 8.14
CA GLY A 25 5.00 -45.45 9.14
C GLY A 25 5.34 -44.04 8.62
N ILE A 26 5.05 -43.73 7.36
CA ILE A 26 5.24 -42.38 6.83
C ILE A 26 4.17 -41.45 7.42
N ASN A 27 4.63 -40.37 8.05
CA ASN A 27 3.80 -39.33 8.65
C ASN A 27 3.01 -38.55 7.58
N PHE A 28 1.75 -38.20 7.84
CA PHE A 28 0.91 -37.44 6.93
C PHE A 28 1.53 -36.09 6.50
N SER A 29 2.24 -35.41 7.41
CA SER A 29 2.95 -34.17 7.12
C SER A 29 3.96 -34.32 5.98
N TYR A 30 4.56 -35.51 5.81
CA TYR A 30 5.43 -35.77 4.65
C TYR A 30 4.64 -35.79 3.34
N PHE A 31 3.47 -36.44 3.32
CA PHE A 31 2.62 -36.50 2.12
C PHE A 31 2.12 -35.11 1.70
N LEU A 32 1.85 -34.22 2.66
CA LEU A 32 1.49 -32.82 2.38
C LEU A 32 2.60 -32.04 1.67
N LEU A 33 3.87 -32.43 1.87
CA LEU A 33 5.02 -31.79 1.20
C LEU A 33 5.27 -32.33 -0.21
N LEU A 34 4.71 -33.48 -0.60
CA LEU A 34 4.99 -34.11 -1.89
C LEU A 34 4.64 -33.22 -3.11
N PRO A 35 3.50 -32.49 -3.16
CA PRO A 35 3.20 -31.62 -4.29
C PRO A 35 4.24 -30.52 -4.48
N MET A 36 4.61 -29.80 -3.41
CA MET A 36 5.60 -28.74 -3.47
C MET A 36 6.99 -29.29 -3.85
N ASN A 37 7.38 -30.43 -3.27
CA ASN A 37 8.60 -31.15 -3.63
C ASN A 37 8.61 -31.57 -5.10
N ARG A 38 7.46 -31.98 -5.66
CA ARG A 38 7.38 -32.42 -7.05
C ARG A 38 7.55 -31.24 -8.00
N ILE A 39 6.83 -30.16 -7.74
CA ILE A 39 6.86 -28.94 -8.56
C ILE A 39 8.28 -28.36 -8.61
N THR A 40 8.93 -28.22 -7.44
CA THR A 40 10.29 -27.69 -7.33
C THR A 40 11.38 -28.58 -7.95
N ARG A 41 11.12 -29.89 -8.10
CA ARG A 41 12.05 -30.82 -8.77
C ARG A 41 11.99 -30.77 -10.29
N TYR A 42 10.87 -30.37 -10.90
CA TYR A 42 10.73 -30.35 -12.35
C TYR A 42 11.77 -29.43 -13.05
N PRO A 43 12.01 -28.18 -12.59
CA PRO A 43 13.08 -27.35 -13.15
C PRO A 43 14.44 -28.06 -13.17
N LEU A 44 14.82 -28.73 -12.07
CA LEU A 44 16.10 -29.42 -11.95
C LEU A 44 16.23 -30.62 -12.90
N ILE A 45 15.13 -31.34 -13.14
CA ILE A 45 15.10 -32.44 -14.11
C ILE A 45 15.27 -31.88 -15.53
N PHE A 46 14.54 -30.83 -15.87
CA PHE A 46 14.60 -30.21 -17.20
C PHE A 46 15.95 -29.53 -17.46
N GLU A 47 16.57 -28.93 -16.44
CA GLU A 47 17.93 -28.39 -16.52
C GLU A 47 18.93 -29.47 -16.97
N LYS A 48 18.84 -30.67 -16.36
CA LYS A 48 19.66 -31.82 -16.77
C LYS A 48 19.33 -32.27 -18.18
N LEU A 49 18.05 -32.38 -18.55
CA LEU A 49 17.65 -32.76 -19.91
C LEU A 49 18.20 -31.79 -20.97
N VAL A 50 18.10 -30.48 -20.74
CA VAL A 50 18.68 -29.45 -21.62
C VAL A 50 20.20 -29.62 -21.71
N LYS A 51 20.87 -29.80 -20.57
CA LYS A 51 22.33 -29.97 -20.50
C LYS A 51 22.83 -31.17 -21.32
N TYR A 52 22.10 -32.28 -21.32
CA TYR A 52 22.49 -33.51 -22.02
C TYR A 52 21.90 -33.65 -23.43
N THR A 53 21.11 -32.69 -23.90
CA THR A 53 20.57 -32.69 -25.28
C THR A 53 21.48 -31.88 -26.19
N HIS A 54 21.88 -32.46 -27.34
CA HIS A 54 22.80 -31.80 -28.27
C HIS A 54 22.22 -30.47 -28.80
N PRO A 55 23.02 -29.41 -28.99
CA PRO A 55 22.56 -28.11 -29.48
C PRO A 55 21.77 -28.16 -30.80
N SER A 56 22.13 -29.08 -31.69
CA SER A 56 21.47 -29.26 -33.00
C SER A 56 20.19 -30.12 -32.95
N ASP A 57 19.80 -30.67 -31.80
CA ASP A 57 18.58 -31.45 -31.66
C ASP A 57 17.34 -30.54 -31.73
N SER A 58 16.37 -30.90 -32.58
CA SER A 58 15.13 -30.14 -32.76
C SER A 58 14.29 -30.02 -31.49
N LYS A 59 14.45 -30.94 -30.53
CA LYS A 59 13.74 -30.95 -29.24
C LYS A 59 14.36 -30.03 -28.20
N ARG A 60 15.62 -29.60 -28.37
CA ARG A 60 16.33 -28.80 -27.37
C ARG A 60 15.60 -27.49 -27.06
N LYS A 61 15.11 -26.78 -28.08
CA LYS A 61 14.33 -25.54 -27.92
C LYS A 61 13.06 -25.76 -27.08
N ASN A 62 12.40 -26.89 -27.27
CA ASN A 62 11.20 -27.24 -26.50
C ASN A 62 11.56 -27.53 -25.03
N LEU A 63 12.68 -28.20 -24.77
CA LEU A 63 13.17 -28.47 -23.41
C LEU A 63 13.58 -27.17 -22.69
N GLU A 64 14.27 -26.26 -23.38
CA GLU A 64 14.63 -24.94 -22.84
C GLU A 64 13.39 -24.13 -22.49
N LYS A 65 12.41 -24.07 -23.40
CA LYS A 65 11.13 -23.40 -23.14
C LYS A 65 10.38 -24.03 -21.96
N ALA A 66 10.34 -25.36 -21.88
CA ALA A 66 9.70 -26.05 -20.77
C ALA A 66 10.41 -25.78 -19.43
N HIS A 67 11.76 -25.75 -19.42
CA HIS A 67 12.55 -25.42 -18.24
C HIS A 67 12.22 -24.02 -17.72
N GLU A 68 12.18 -23.02 -18.61
CA GLU A 68 11.85 -21.64 -18.23
C GLU A 68 10.41 -21.52 -17.68
N LEU A 69 9.43 -22.14 -18.34
CA LEU A 69 8.05 -22.15 -17.84
C LEU A 69 7.92 -22.81 -16.47
N LEU A 70 8.67 -23.89 -16.23
CA LEU A 70 8.67 -24.57 -14.92
C LEU A 70 9.33 -23.72 -13.83
N LYS A 71 10.40 -22.96 -14.16
CA LYS A 71 11.00 -22.01 -13.22
C LYS A 71 10.03 -20.89 -12.87
N LEU A 72 9.36 -20.33 -13.88
CA LEU A 72 8.34 -19.30 -13.69
C LEU A 72 7.17 -19.79 -12.81
N LEU A 73 6.73 -21.03 -13.01
CA LEU A 73 5.69 -21.63 -12.17
C LEU A 73 6.14 -21.76 -10.70
N CYS A 74 7.40 -22.15 -10.45
CA CYS A 74 7.93 -22.21 -9.09
C CYS A 74 7.98 -20.83 -8.42
N THR A 75 8.36 -19.78 -9.15
CA THR A 75 8.35 -18.42 -8.63
C THR A 75 6.93 -17.94 -8.37
N GLU A 76 5.99 -18.17 -9.28
CA GLU A 76 4.59 -17.77 -9.12
C GLU A 76 3.94 -18.42 -7.89
N ILE A 77 4.17 -19.72 -7.68
CA ILE A 77 3.66 -20.43 -6.49
C ILE A 77 4.25 -19.84 -5.21
N ASN A 78 5.55 -19.55 -5.19
CA ASN A 78 6.19 -18.92 -4.04
C ASN A 78 5.61 -17.53 -3.74
N ASP A 79 5.33 -16.75 -4.78
CA ASP A 79 4.75 -15.41 -4.65
C ASP A 79 3.31 -15.48 -4.12
N VAL A 80 2.50 -16.42 -4.62
CA VAL A 80 1.13 -16.67 -4.13
C VAL A 80 1.14 -17.09 -2.65
N ILE A 81 2.02 -18.02 -2.25
CA ILE A 81 2.15 -18.44 -0.85
C ILE A 81 2.54 -17.25 0.02
N SER A 82 3.53 -16.47 -0.41
CA SER A 82 4.00 -15.28 0.31
C SER A 82 2.89 -14.22 0.46
N ALA A 83 2.09 -14.01 -0.59
CA ALA A 83 0.95 -13.11 -0.57
C ALA A 83 -0.17 -13.59 0.38
N LEU A 84 -0.46 -14.89 0.40
CA LEU A 84 -1.44 -15.49 1.31
C LEU A 84 -1.02 -15.37 2.78
N ASP A 85 0.26 -15.61 3.09
CA ASP A 85 0.78 -15.45 4.44
C ASP A 85 0.81 -13.98 4.86
N SER A 86 1.23 -13.07 3.97
CA SER A 86 1.16 -11.63 4.20
C SER A 86 -0.28 -11.18 4.50
N SER A 87 -1.25 -11.60 3.67
CA SER A 87 -2.67 -11.30 3.87
C SER A 87 -3.21 -11.85 5.20
N SER A 88 -2.85 -13.08 5.56
CA SER A 88 -3.21 -13.69 6.84
C SER A 88 -2.69 -12.88 8.03
N MET A 89 -1.47 -12.35 7.92
CA MET A 89 -0.88 -11.48 8.94
C MET A 89 -1.58 -10.11 9.04
N LEU A 90 -2.11 -9.56 7.94
CA LEU A 90 -2.90 -8.32 7.98
C LEU A 90 -4.26 -8.53 8.64
N ILE A 91 -4.90 -9.68 8.40
CA ILE A 91 -6.14 -10.07 9.08
C ILE A 91 -5.85 -10.24 10.57
N TRP A 92 -4.76 -10.93 10.91
CA TRP A 92 -4.31 -11.05 12.30
C TRP A 92 -4.12 -9.67 12.96
N ALA A 93 -3.40 -8.76 12.29
CA ALA A 93 -3.18 -7.40 12.78
C ALA A 93 -4.50 -6.63 12.99
N GLN A 94 -5.47 -6.81 12.11
CA GLN A 94 -6.79 -6.18 12.24
C GLN A 94 -7.56 -6.65 13.48
N GLN A 95 -7.40 -7.92 13.86
CA GLN A 95 -8.09 -8.55 14.98
C GLN A 95 -7.39 -8.34 16.33
N HIS A 96 -6.07 -8.15 16.32
CA HIS A 96 -5.24 -8.19 17.53
C HIS A 96 -4.59 -6.85 17.89
N ILE A 97 -4.69 -5.83 17.03
CA ILE A 97 -4.10 -4.50 17.29
C ILE A 97 -5.20 -3.46 17.47
N HIS A 98 -5.32 -2.95 18.68
CA HIS A 98 -6.26 -1.89 19.04
C HIS A 98 -5.69 -0.50 18.70
N CYS A 99 -6.33 0.19 17.77
CA CYS A 99 -5.91 1.50 17.22
C CYS A 99 -6.95 2.61 17.48
N GLU A 100 -7.58 2.63 18.65
CA GLU A 100 -8.71 3.54 18.96
C GLU A 100 -8.37 5.04 18.82
N ALA A 101 -7.10 5.41 19.03
CA ALA A 101 -6.63 6.78 18.93
C ALA A 101 -6.52 7.33 17.49
N ILE A 102 -6.71 6.49 16.46
CA ILE A 102 -6.62 6.89 15.05
C ILE A 102 -8.03 6.93 14.44
N GLN A 103 -8.40 8.09 13.92
CA GLN A 103 -9.65 8.32 13.20
C GLN A 103 -9.36 8.86 11.80
N PRO A 104 -9.86 8.22 10.72
CA PRO A 104 -10.61 6.96 10.71
C PRO A 104 -9.74 5.76 11.11
N PRO A 105 -10.33 4.64 11.58
CA PRO A 105 -9.58 3.47 12.01
C PRO A 105 -8.77 2.87 10.85
N ILE A 106 -7.58 2.34 11.16
CA ILE A 106 -6.74 1.68 10.17
C ILE A 106 -7.39 0.36 9.77
N VAL A 107 -7.65 0.20 8.47
CA VAL A 107 -8.00 -1.08 7.87
C VAL A 107 -6.70 -1.73 7.37
N PHE A 108 -6.15 -2.68 8.11
CA PHE A 108 -4.89 -3.34 7.76
C PHE A 108 -4.95 -4.08 6.41
N PRO A 109 -5.96 -4.92 6.11
CA PRO A 109 -6.09 -5.60 4.82
C PRO A 109 -6.69 -4.67 3.75
N SER A 110 -6.02 -3.55 3.48
CA SER A 110 -6.42 -2.59 2.45
C SER A 110 -5.24 -2.18 1.58
N SER A 111 -5.53 -1.50 0.47
CA SER A 111 -4.50 -0.77 -0.26
C SER A 111 -3.99 0.40 0.55
N THR A 112 -2.71 0.71 0.39
CA THR A 112 -2.07 1.91 0.93
C THR A 112 -2.45 3.13 0.08
N ARG A 113 -2.11 4.33 0.55
CA ARG A 113 -2.39 5.56 -0.19
C ARG A 113 -1.59 5.68 -1.50
N LYS A 114 -0.33 5.20 -1.53
CA LYS A 114 0.62 5.48 -2.63
C LYS A 114 1.29 4.26 -3.26
N VAL A 115 1.37 3.13 -2.56
CA VAL A 115 2.26 2.00 -2.90
C VAL A 115 1.50 0.67 -3.03
N GLY A 116 0.26 0.73 -3.50
CA GLY A 116 -0.56 -0.47 -3.77
C GLY A 116 -1.01 -1.20 -2.51
N PRO A 117 -1.29 -2.52 -2.59
CA PRO A 117 -1.73 -3.34 -1.45
C PRO A 117 -0.79 -3.27 -0.26
N ARG A 118 -1.34 -3.17 0.97
CA ARG A 118 -0.50 -3.23 2.18
C ARG A 118 0.10 -4.62 2.34
N CYS A 119 1.34 -4.68 2.83
CA CYS A 119 2.03 -5.91 3.20
C CYS A 119 2.77 -5.72 4.53
N LEU A 120 2.76 -6.73 5.40
CA LEU A 120 3.66 -6.78 6.55
C LEU A 120 5.04 -7.28 6.10
N LEU A 121 6.06 -6.46 6.29
CA LEU A 121 7.43 -6.75 5.85
C LEU A 121 8.25 -7.40 6.97
N HIS A 122 8.09 -6.92 8.20
CA HIS A 122 8.78 -7.48 9.37
C HIS A 122 8.04 -7.15 10.66
N CYS A 123 8.19 -8.00 11.67
CA CYS A 123 7.70 -7.73 13.02
C CYS A 123 8.62 -8.35 14.07
N GLY A 124 8.60 -7.80 15.29
CA GLY A 124 9.39 -8.30 16.41
C GLY A 124 9.36 -7.37 17.61
N ALA A 125 9.81 -7.88 18.75
CA ALA A 125 9.88 -7.10 19.98
C ALA A 125 11.17 -6.27 20.02
N LEU A 126 11.04 -5.03 20.46
CA LEU A 126 12.12 -4.06 20.64
C LEU A 126 11.96 -3.38 22.00
N GLN A 127 13.07 -2.97 22.60
CA GLN A 127 13.05 -2.24 23.86
C GLN A 127 13.28 -0.75 23.60
N LYS A 128 12.42 0.12 24.13
CA LYS A 128 12.66 1.56 24.11
C LYS A 128 13.78 1.91 25.08
N LEU A 129 14.89 2.47 24.59
CA LEU A 129 16.10 2.66 25.40
C LEU A 129 15.88 3.59 26.61
N LEU A 130 15.08 4.65 26.43
CA LEU A 130 14.88 5.67 27.46
C LEU A 130 14.29 5.14 28.78
N ASN A 131 13.38 4.17 28.71
CA ASN A 131 12.63 3.69 29.88
C ASN A 131 12.50 2.16 29.94
N GLY A 132 13.24 1.44 29.10
CA GLY A 132 13.23 -0.02 29.07
C GLY A 132 11.93 -0.67 28.63
N LYS A 133 10.93 0.10 28.17
CA LYS A 133 9.60 -0.43 27.82
C LYS A 133 9.70 -1.36 26.62
N ILE A 134 9.12 -2.55 26.74
CA ILE A 134 9.00 -3.50 25.63
C ILE A 134 7.89 -3.02 24.69
N LEU A 135 8.23 -2.91 23.42
CA LEU A 135 7.34 -2.58 22.33
C LEU A 135 7.35 -3.71 21.30
N VAL A 136 6.23 -3.91 20.63
CA VAL A 136 6.17 -4.77 19.44
C VAL A 136 6.12 -3.86 18.23
N ALA A 137 7.16 -3.95 17.39
CA ALA A 137 7.28 -3.20 16.15
C ALA A 137 6.73 -4.02 14.98
N LEU A 138 5.94 -3.39 14.12
CA LEU A 138 5.40 -3.95 12.89
C LEU A 138 5.73 -3.00 11.73
N LEU A 139 6.59 -3.45 10.82
CA LEU A 139 6.97 -2.73 9.62
C LEU A 139 6.08 -3.16 8.47
N PHE A 140 5.28 -2.23 7.96
CA PHE A 140 4.51 -2.39 6.72
C PHE A 140 5.22 -1.68 5.57
N ASN A 141 4.73 -1.87 4.35
CA ASN A 141 5.26 -1.21 3.16
C ASN A 141 4.93 0.30 3.06
N ASP A 142 4.09 0.85 3.93
CA ASP A 142 3.74 2.27 3.98
C ASP A 142 4.05 2.97 5.31
N PHE A 143 4.13 2.23 6.43
CA PHE A 143 4.51 2.79 7.74
C PHE A 143 5.18 1.77 8.67
N LEU A 144 5.87 2.28 9.69
CA LEU A 144 6.32 1.53 10.87
C LEU A 144 5.37 1.80 12.05
N MET A 145 4.77 0.76 12.60
CA MET A 145 3.88 0.83 13.76
C MET A 145 4.59 0.31 15.01
N LEU A 146 4.45 1.03 16.11
CA LEU A 146 4.89 0.60 17.43
C LEU A 146 3.66 0.34 18.30
N THR A 147 3.65 -0.79 18.97
CA THR A 147 2.57 -1.22 19.85
C THR A 147 3.12 -1.65 21.20
N THR A 148 2.23 -1.73 22.19
CA THR A 148 2.53 -2.26 23.52
C THR A 148 1.70 -3.52 23.72
N PRO A 149 2.30 -4.62 24.16
CA PRO A 149 1.52 -5.82 24.41
C PRO A 149 0.65 -5.62 25.65
N VAL A 150 -0.57 -6.17 25.61
CA VAL A 150 -1.51 -6.14 26.75
C VAL A 150 -0.96 -7.01 27.88
N GLU A 151 -0.47 -8.19 27.51
CA GLU A 151 0.24 -9.11 28.41
C GLU A 151 1.76 -8.91 28.28
N PRO A 152 2.52 -8.97 29.38
CA PRO A 152 3.96 -8.77 29.33
C PRO A 152 4.66 -9.88 28.52
N ILE A 153 5.63 -9.48 27.70
CA ILE A 153 6.49 -10.43 26.98
C ILE A 153 7.64 -10.83 27.88
N GLU A 154 7.68 -12.10 28.30
CA GLU A 154 8.69 -12.61 29.23
C GLU A 154 10.07 -12.78 28.59
N GLN A 155 10.13 -13.27 27.34
CA GLN A 155 11.38 -13.58 26.64
C GLN A 155 11.44 -12.88 25.27
N LEU A 156 12.23 -11.81 25.21
CA LEU A 156 12.32 -10.96 24.02
C LEU A 156 13.04 -11.63 22.83
N GLU A 157 13.99 -12.53 23.11
CA GLU A 157 14.80 -13.22 22.11
C GLU A 157 14.04 -14.34 21.37
N GLU A 158 13.09 -14.96 22.05
CA GLU A 158 12.24 -16.04 21.51
C GLU A 158 10.93 -15.51 20.93
N PHE A 159 10.62 -14.23 21.15
CA PHE A 159 9.37 -13.63 20.74
C PHE A 159 9.18 -13.68 19.22
N ARG A 160 8.10 -14.35 18.80
CA ARG A 160 7.67 -14.43 17.40
C ARG A 160 6.17 -14.28 17.32
N ILE A 161 5.74 -13.50 16.32
CA ILE A 161 4.33 -13.36 15.99
C ILE A 161 4.04 -14.25 14.78
N THR A 162 2.94 -14.98 14.87
CA THR A 162 2.42 -15.81 13.79
C THR A 162 0.93 -15.52 13.63
N LYS A 163 0.34 -15.95 12.52
CA LYS A 163 -1.10 -15.80 12.26
C LYS A 163 -2.02 -16.51 13.26
N THR A 164 -1.47 -17.36 14.13
CA THR A 164 -2.19 -18.08 15.20
C THR A 164 -1.81 -17.58 16.59
N SER A 165 -1.07 -16.47 16.71
CA SER A 165 -0.70 -15.91 18.01
C SER A 165 -1.89 -15.20 18.63
N GLU A 166 -2.27 -15.53 19.86
CA GLU A 166 -3.40 -14.89 20.57
C GLU A 166 -3.02 -13.55 21.25
N LEU A 167 -1.84 -13.02 20.95
CA LEU A 167 -1.29 -11.80 21.55
C LEU A 167 -2.14 -10.58 21.22
N GLN A 168 -2.60 -9.86 22.23
CA GLN A 168 -3.28 -8.57 22.07
C GLN A 168 -2.31 -7.40 22.21
N LEU A 169 -2.43 -6.43 21.30
CA LEU A 169 -1.56 -5.27 21.18
C LEU A 169 -2.38 -3.98 21.23
N ASN A 170 -1.84 -2.96 21.89
CA ASN A 170 -2.38 -1.61 21.89
C ASN A 170 -1.44 -0.68 21.13
N LEU A 171 -1.99 0.20 20.30
CA LEU A 171 -1.22 1.23 19.63
C LEU A 171 -0.44 2.07 20.66
N TYR A 172 0.87 2.19 20.46
CA TYR A 172 1.70 3.00 21.36
C TYR A 172 1.62 4.49 21.03
N LYS A 173 1.81 4.81 19.74
CA LYS A 173 1.79 6.16 19.16
C LYS A 173 1.40 6.09 17.69
N THR A 174 1.07 7.23 17.09
CA THR A 174 0.79 7.35 15.65
C THR A 174 1.87 6.67 14.82
N PRO A 175 1.51 5.78 13.88
CA PRO A 175 2.48 5.09 13.03
C PRO A 175 3.35 6.04 12.23
N LEU A 176 4.62 5.67 12.05
CA LEU A 176 5.62 6.45 11.36
C LEU A 176 5.56 6.16 9.86
N LEU A 177 5.03 7.11 9.08
CA LEU A 177 4.98 6.98 7.62
C LEU A 177 6.39 6.84 7.03
N LEU A 178 6.58 5.88 6.13
CA LEU A 178 7.87 5.64 5.49
C LEU A 178 8.34 6.80 4.60
N GLU A 179 7.40 7.61 4.13
CA GLU A 179 7.69 8.82 3.34
C GLU A 179 8.70 9.75 4.04
N ASN A 180 8.54 9.92 5.36
CA ASN A 180 9.34 10.83 6.17
C ASN A 180 10.31 10.11 7.11
N ALA A 181 10.30 8.77 7.11
CA ALA A 181 11.13 7.98 8.01
C ALA A 181 12.60 7.97 7.59
N LYS A 182 13.49 7.97 8.59
CA LYS A 182 14.94 7.82 8.47
C LYS A 182 15.48 7.02 9.65
N ILE A 183 16.55 6.27 9.40
CA ILE A 183 17.34 5.62 10.44
C ILE A 183 18.57 6.46 10.71
N ILE A 184 18.90 6.61 12.00
CA ILE A 184 20.11 7.28 12.45
C ILE A 184 20.91 6.29 13.31
N GLN A 185 22.20 6.23 12.99
CA GLN A 185 23.18 5.42 13.70
C GLN A 185 24.24 6.37 14.24
N ASN A 186 24.26 6.59 15.55
CA ASN A 186 25.33 7.35 16.20
C ASN A 186 26.41 6.38 16.70
N LYS A 187 27.68 6.73 16.56
CA LYS A 187 28.83 5.95 17.03
C LYS A 187 28.84 5.74 18.53
N GLU A 188 28.14 6.59 19.28
CA GLU A 188 27.99 6.48 20.74
C GLU A 188 26.92 5.46 21.18
N MET A 189 26.11 4.95 20.24
CA MET A 189 25.06 3.98 20.55
C MET A 189 25.63 2.57 20.72
N ASP A 190 24.99 1.77 21.57
CA ASP A 190 25.39 0.38 21.75
C ASP A 190 25.17 -0.48 20.49
N ASP A 191 25.77 -1.68 20.49
CA ASP A 191 25.74 -2.59 19.35
C ASP A 191 24.34 -3.19 19.02
N CYS A 192 23.33 -2.88 19.83
CA CYS A 192 21.96 -3.38 19.67
C CYS A 192 20.95 -2.25 19.44
N SER A 193 21.34 -0.99 19.52
CA SER A 193 20.45 0.17 19.46
C SER A 193 20.49 0.88 18.11
N PHE A 194 19.36 1.44 17.70
CA PHE A 194 19.21 2.28 16.52
C PHE A 194 18.13 3.35 16.76
N GLU A 195 18.25 4.50 16.10
CA GLU A 195 17.25 5.58 16.19
C GLU A 195 16.37 5.58 14.94
N VAL A 196 15.06 5.64 15.13
CA VAL A 196 14.09 5.90 14.06
C VAL A 196 13.58 7.32 14.22
N ARG A 197 13.65 8.10 13.14
CA ARG A 197 13.18 9.49 13.09
C ARG A 197 12.18 9.69 11.96
N SER A 198 11.10 10.43 12.21
CA SER A 198 10.13 10.85 11.19
C SER A 198 9.56 12.21 11.57
N GLY A 199 9.89 13.26 10.80
CA GLY A 199 9.60 14.65 11.19
C GLY A 199 10.20 14.98 12.56
N ASP A 200 9.37 15.49 13.47
CA ASP A 200 9.76 15.84 14.85
C ASP A 200 9.79 14.64 15.80
N PHE A 201 9.28 13.48 15.35
CA PHE A 201 9.32 12.27 16.17
C PHE A 201 10.70 11.60 16.06
N SER A 202 11.31 11.30 17.21
CA SER A 202 12.51 10.48 17.32
C SER A 202 12.34 9.44 18.43
N MET A 203 12.83 8.23 18.19
CA MET A 203 12.87 7.16 19.17
C MET A 203 14.10 6.27 19.01
N ILE A 204 14.79 6.04 20.13
CA ILE A 204 15.87 5.06 20.21
C ILE A 204 15.32 3.71 20.67
N LEU A 205 15.51 2.69 19.84
CA LEU A 205 15.06 1.32 20.03
C LEU A 205 16.28 0.39 20.14
N ARG A 206 16.19 -0.58 21.03
CA ARG A 206 17.19 -1.63 21.26
C ARG A 206 16.61 -2.97 20.82
N ALA A 207 17.31 -3.63 19.90
CA ALA A 207 16.99 -4.98 19.46
C ALA A 207 17.52 -6.03 20.46
N PRO A 208 16.99 -7.28 20.45
CA PRO A 208 17.46 -8.33 21.33
C PRO A 208 18.95 -8.66 21.16
N ASN A 209 19.49 -8.54 19.94
CA ASN A 209 20.91 -8.76 19.66
C ASN A 209 21.37 -7.97 18.43
N ARG A 210 22.69 -7.93 18.20
CA ARG A 210 23.33 -7.21 17.07
C ARG A 210 22.79 -7.64 15.70
N ASN A 211 22.51 -8.92 15.52
CA ASN A 211 21.99 -9.44 14.25
C ASN A 211 20.56 -8.95 14.00
N ALA A 212 19.70 -8.99 15.03
CA ALA A 212 18.36 -8.44 14.96
C ALA A 212 18.40 -6.93 14.66
N ARG A 213 19.33 -6.16 15.28
CA ARG A 213 19.53 -4.74 14.97
C ARG A 213 19.84 -4.54 13.49
N LEU A 214 20.86 -5.23 12.96
CA LEU A 214 21.26 -5.12 11.56
C LEU A 214 20.12 -5.50 10.61
N PHE A 215 19.36 -6.54 10.94
CA PHE A 215 18.22 -6.98 10.16
C PHE A 215 17.11 -5.92 10.14
N TRP A 216 16.74 -5.34 11.29
CA TRP A 216 15.77 -4.26 11.40
C TRP A 216 16.16 -3.04 10.55
N ILE A 217 17.42 -2.61 10.65
CA ILE A 217 17.93 -1.48 9.87
C ILE A 217 17.79 -1.78 8.37
N ALA A 218 18.28 -2.94 7.92
CA ALA A 218 18.21 -3.33 6.53
C ALA A 218 16.76 -3.41 6.00
N GLN A 219 15.85 -3.96 6.81
CA GLN A 219 14.42 -4.10 6.46
C GLN A 219 13.74 -2.73 6.32
N ILE A 220 13.96 -1.81 7.27
CA ILE A 220 13.37 -0.48 7.25
C ILE A 220 13.95 0.35 6.09
N GLU A 221 15.28 0.34 5.90
CA GLU A 221 15.92 1.07 4.79
C GLU A 221 15.44 0.55 3.43
N LYS A 222 15.34 -0.77 3.27
CA LYS A 222 14.77 -1.41 2.09
C LYS A 222 13.33 -0.94 1.84
N ALA A 223 12.48 -0.98 2.87
CA ALA A 223 11.08 -0.55 2.78
C ALA A 223 10.95 0.93 2.38
N ILE A 224 11.77 1.81 2.96
CA ILE A 224 11.80 3.25 2.61
C ILE A 224 12.21 3.44 1.15
N ASN A 225 13.21 2.72 0.67
CA ASN A 225 13.68 2.82 -0.71
C ASN A 225 12.63 2.30 -1.71
N GLU A 226 12.01 1.15 -1.42
CA GLU A 226 10.94 0.59 -2.24
C GLU A 226 9.72 1.52 -2.30
N TYR A 227 9.32 2.10 -1.16
CA TYR A 227 8.24 3.08 -1.10
C TYR A 227 8.51 4.27 -2.02
N ARG A 228 9.73 4.84 -1.96
CA ARG A 228 10.13 5.97 -2.81
C ARG A 228 10.13 5.62 -4.30
N ASN A 229 10.65 4.45 -4.65
CA ASN A 229 10.72 4.00 -6.05
C ASN A 229 9.31 3.83 -6.65
N GLN A 230 8.39 3.20 -5.91
CA GLN A 230 7.01 3.04 -6.38
C GLN A 230 6.29 4.38 -6.54
N CYS A 231 6.50 5.34 -5.62
CA CYS A 231 5.95 6.69 -5.74
C CYS A 231 6.43 7.44 -7.00
N GLN A 232 7.63 7.13 -7.53
CA GLN A 232 8.16 7.76 -8.75
C GLN A 232 7.55 7.16 -10.03
N ILE A 233 7.28 5.85 -10.05
CA ILE A 233 6.72 5.17 -11.22
C ILE A 233 5.32 5.72 -11.54
N THR A 234 4.50 5.96 -10.53
CA THR A 234 3.12 6.46 -10.68
C THR A 234 3.05 7.90 -11.22
N LYS A 235 4.16 8.67 -11.21
CA LYS A 235 4.19 10.08 -11.61
C LYS A 235 4.58 10.33 -13.08
N LYS A 236 4.84 9.30 -13.89
CA LYS A 236 5.17 9.47 -15.32
C LYS A 236 3.93 9.26 -16.21
N PRO A 237 3.17 10.31 -16.56
CA PRO A 237 2.30 10.25 -17.72
C PRO A 237 3.19 10.16 -18.97
N SER A 238 2.88 9.21 -19.85
CA SER A 238 3.44 9.14 -21.19
C SER A 238 2.95 10.36 -21.98
N LEU A 239 3.70 11.47 -21.96
CA LEU A 239 3.43 12.60 -22.85
C LEU A 239 3.69 12.16 -24.29
N SER A 240 2.61 11.99 -25.05
CA SER A 240 2.64 11.95 -26.50
C SER A 240 3.00 13.35 -27.02
N TYR A 241 3.80 13.42 -28.09
CA TYR A 241 4.09 14.67 -28.81
C TYR A 241 2.81 15.14 -29.50
N MET A 242 1.97 15.92 -28.81
CA MET A 242 0.74 16.51 -29.38
C MET A 242 0.82 18.03 -29.39
N SER A 243 0.26 18.63 -30.44
CA SER A 243 0.22 20.08 -30.60
C SER A 243 -0.80 20.69 -29.62
N GLU A 244 -0.32 21.56 -28.75
CA GLU A 244 -1.14 22.34 -27.82
C GLU A 244 -1.94 23.39 -28.63
N GLN A 245 -3.27 23.35 -28.59
CA GLN A 245 -4.18 24.24 -29.31
C GLN A 245 -4.75 25.35 -28.43
N GLY A 246 -4.46 25.32 -27.12
CA GLY A 246 -4.94 26.30 -26.17
C GLY A 246 -4.73 25.87 -24.72
N ARG A 247 -5.25 26.67 -23.80
CA ARG A 247 -5.24 26.43 -22.34
C ARG A 247 -6.58 26.72 -21.71
N LEU A 248 -6.98 25.85 -20.78
CA LEU A 248 -8.06 26.12 -19.84
C LEU A 248 -7.44 26.59 -18.52
N PHE A 249 -7.72 27.82 -18.12
CA PHE A 249 -7.44 28.31 -16.77
C PHE A 249 -8.63 28.03 -15.87
N VAL A 250 -8.39 27.43 -14.71
CA VAL A 250 -9.42 27.08 -13.75
C VAL A 250 -9.02 27.58 -12.37
N GLU A 251 -9.92 28.30 -11.73
CA GLU A 251 -9.89 28.67 -10.34
C GLU A 251 -11.01 27.93 -9.61
N LEU A 252 -10.65 27.13 -8.62
CA LEU A 252 -11.59 26.57 -7.66
C LEU A 252 -11.85 27.63 -6.59
N VAL A 253 -13.06 28.20 -6.61
CA VAL A 253 -13.45 29.25 -5.67
C VAL A 253 -13.77 28.64 -4.31
N CYS A 254 -14.74 27.72 -4.23
CA CYS A 254 -15.07 27.06 -2.97
C CYS A 254 -15.67 25.66 -3.21
N ILE A 255 -15.63 24.84 -2.17
CA ILE A 255 -16.31 23.53 -2.10
C ILE A 255 -17.33 23.60 -0.96
N LEU A 256 -18.58 23.26 -1.26
CA LEU A 256 -19.69 23.21 -0.31
C LEU A 256 -20.06 21.76 0.02
N ASN A 257 -20.71 21.55 1.17
CA ASN A 257 -21.22 20.25 1.64
C ASN A 257 -20.14 19.18 1.88
N VAL A 258 -18.96 19.56 2.36
CA VAL A 258 -17.86 18.62 2.68
C VAL A 258 -17.44 18.66 4.16
N ASP A 259 -17.86 19.67 4.92
CA ASP A 259 -17.42 19.90 6.30
C ASP A 259 -17.69 18.73 7.25
N SER A 260 -18.85 18.07 7.12
CA SER A 260 -19.20 16.92 7.96
C SER A 260 -18.25 15.74 7.72
N ALA A 261 -17.92 15.46 6.46
CA ALA A 261 -17.00 14.39 6.09
C ALA A 261 -15.56 14.71 6.53
N LEU A 262 -15.13 15.97 6.38
CA LEU A 262 -13.82 16.45 6.84
C LEU A 262 -13.66 16.31 8.36
N ARG A 263 -14.69 16.68 9.13
CA ARG A 263 -14.69 16.50 10.59
C ARG A 263 -14.55 15.03 10.99
N LEU A 264 -15.25 14.12 10.33
CA LEU A 264 -15.17 12.68 10.60
C LEU A 264 -13.79 12.10 10.29
N LEU A 265 -13.14 12.61 9.24
CA LEU A 265 -11.80 12.17 8.84
C LEU A 265 -10.67 12.89 9.59
N GLY A 266 -10.98 13.92 10.38
CA GLY A 266 -9.99 14.72 11.08
C GLY A 266 -9.01 15.47 10.17
N THR A 267 -9.39 15.71 8.91
CA THR A 267 -8.57 16.42 7.92
C THR A 267 -9.22 17.74 7.53
N GLN A 268 -8.40 18.76 7.26
CA GLN A 268 -8.81 20.03 6.66
C GLN A 268 -8.26 20.19 5.24
N SER A 269 -7.59 19.16 4.70
CA SER A 269 -7.09 19.15 3.33
C SER A 269 -7.84 18.18 2.44
N ILE A 270 -8.08 18.62 1.21
CA ILE A 270 -8.73 17.86 0.14
C ILE A 270 -7.79 17.84 -1.07
N LEU A 271 -7.73 16.71 -1.76
CA LEU A 271 -7.05 16.60 -3.04
C LEU A 271 -8.07 16.82 -4.17
N CYS A 272 -7.86 17.83 -4.99
CA CYS A 272 -8.67 18.10 -6.17
C CYS A 272 -7.95 17.60 -7.42
N LYS A 273 -8.67 16.88 -8.28
CA LYS A 273 -8.21 16.40 -9.57
C LYS A 273 -8.93 17.19 -10.67
N PHE A 274 -8.16 17.74 -11.59
CA PHE A 274 -8.65 18.42 -12.78
C PHE A 274 -8.16 17.66 -14.01
N GLN A 275 -9.05 17.30 -14.93
CA GLN A 275 -8.70 16.51 -16.11
C GLN A 275 -9.43 17.03 -17.35
N ILE A 276 -8.72 17.08 -18.48
CA ILE A 276 -9.27 17.28 -19.82
C ILE A 276 -8.56 16.29 -20.74
N GLY A 277 -9.27 15.26 -21.19
CA GLY A 277 -8.67 14.15 -21.95
C GLY A 277 -7.41 13.59 -21.29
N GLN A 278 -6.26 13.76 -21.95
CA GLN A 278 -4.96 13.28 -21.45
C GLN A 278 -4.28 14.27 -20.48
N SER A 279 -4.72 15.53 -20.45
CA SER A 279 -4.20 16.55 -19.52
C SER A 279 -4.78 16.33 -18.14
N LEU A 280 -3.92 16.16 -17.14
CA LEU A 280 -4.30 15.86 -15.77
C LEU A 280 -3.47 16.69 -14.80
N THR A 281 -4.11 17.32 -13.81
CA THR A 281 -3.42 18.07 -12.75
C THR A 281 -4.12 17.84 -11.41
N TYR A 282 -3.32 17.75 -10.35
CA TYR A 282 -3.79 17.63 -8.98
C TYR A 282 -3.45 18.90 -8.20
N ALA A 283 -4.31 19.27 -7.27
CA ALA A 283 -4.08 20.38 -6.34
C ALA A 283 -4.50 19.97 -4.92
N ASP A 284 -3.59 20.10 -3.96
CA ASP A 284 -3.93 20.02 -2.54
C ASP A 284 -4.56 21.34 -2.09
N VAL A 285 -5.75 21.24 -1.50
CA VAL A 285 -6.60 22.36 -1.12
C VAL A 285 -6.76 22.39 0.38
N ASP A 286 -6.41 23.52 1.01
CA ASP A 286 -6.67 23.78 2.42
C ASP A 286 -8.06 24.42 2.61
N MET A 287 -8.97 23.67 3.25
CA MET A 287 -10.35 24.08 3.48
C MET A 287 -10.49 25.17 4.56
N ASN A 288 -9.41 25.54 5.26
CA ASN A 288 -9.42 26.72 6.13
C ASN A 288 -9.59 28.03 5.32
N LYS A 289 -9.08 28.05 4.09
CA LYS A 289 -9.19 29.17 3.17
C LYS A 289 -10.53 29.09 2.44
N LYS A 290 -11.63 29.46 3.12
CA LYS A 290 -13.03 29.26 2.65
C LYS A 290 -13.33 29.63 1.19
N GLU A 291 -12.55 30.52 0.58
CA GLU A 291 -12.69 30.95 -0.81
C GLU A 291 -11.33 31.04 -1.54
N HIS A 292 -11.38 30.98 -2.87
CA HIS A 292 -10.22 31.02 -3.76
C HIS A 292 -9.19 29.95 -3.40
N LEU A 293 -9.68 28.71 -3.34
CA LEU A 293 -8.99 27.52 -2.85
C LEU A 293 -7.72 27.22 -3.66
N CYS A 294 -7.82 27.15 -5.00
CA CYS A 294 -6.65 26.92 -5.86
C CYS A 294 -6.86 27.41 -7.29
N THR A 295 -5.75 27.68 -7.99
CA THR A 295 -5.73 28.02 -9.42
C THR A 295 -4.83 27.05 -10.18
N THR A 296 -5.28 26.55 -11.32
CA THR A 296 -4.51 25.66 -12.20
C THR A 296 -4.74 26.00 -13.67
N GLN A 297 -3.88 25.49 -14.54
CA GLN A 297 -4.02 25.58 -16.00
C GLN A 297 -3.84 24.19 -16.61
N LEU A 298 -4.69 23.84 -17.58
CA LEU A 298 -4.60 22.58 -18.32
C LEU A 298 -4.44 22.87 -19.81
N PRO A 299 -3.47 22.24 -20.51
CA PRO A 299 -3.36 22.38 -21.95
C PRO A 299 -4.51 21.65 -22.64
N ILE A 300 -5.02 22.25 -23.71
CA ILE A 300 -6.07 21.71 -24.58
C ILE A 300 -5.38 21.19 -25.84
N TYR A 301 -5.49 19.87 -26.06
CA TYR A 301 -5.01 19.22 -27.28
C TYR A 301 -6.15 19.05 -28.28
N GLU A 302 -5.82 18.77 -29.55
CA GLU A 302 -6.81 18.56 -30.62
C GLU A 302 -7.80 17.42 -30.32
N THR A 303 -7.36 16.39 -29.59
CA THR A 303 -8.23 15.27 -29.20
C THR A 303 -9.22 15.63 -28.08
N ALA A 304 -9.07 16.79 -27.44
CA ALA A 304 -9.89 17.18 -26.28
C ALA A 304 -11.18 17.91 -26.64
N TYR A 305 -11.41 18.31 -27.90
CA TYR A 305 -12.59 19.10 -28.29
C TYR A 305 -13.91 18.36 -28.03
N ASP A 306 -13.93 17.04 -28.26
CA ASP A 306 -15.08 16.16 -28.02
C ASP A 306 -15.07 15.52 -26.62
N ASP A 307 -14.15 15.92 -25.75
CA ASP A 307 -13.97 15.36 -24.41
C ASP A 307 -14.66 16.21 -23.32
N PHE A 308 -14.54 15.76 -22.08
CA PHE A 308 -15.06 16.41 -20.90
C PHE A 308 -13.94 17.00 -20.05
N PHE A 309 -14.18 18.20 -19.55
CA PHE A 309 -13.47 18.70 -18.38
C PHE A 309 -14.08 18.07 -17.12
N GLU A 310 -13.29 17.29 -16.39
CA GLU A 310 -13.66 16.65 -15.14
C GLU A 310 -12.98 17.35 -13.96
N VAL A 311 -13.77 17.66 -12.93
CA VAL A 311 -13.28 18.02 -11.60
C VAL A 311 -13.73 16.97 -10.61
N ALA A 312 -12.80 16.35 -9.90
CA ALA A 312 -13.06 15.34 -8.89
C ALA A 312 -12.43 15.72 -7.55
N ILE A 313 -13.17 15.46 -6.48
CA ILE A 313 -12.83 15.83 -5.11
C ILE A 313 -12.50 14.56 -4.34
N PHE A 314 -11.30 14.51 -3.75
CA PHE A 314 -10.84 13.38 -2.98
C PHE A 314 -10.56 13.79 -1.53
N LEU A 315 -11.14 13.05 -0.59
CA LEU A 315 -10.86 13.22 0.84
C LEU A 315 -9.61 12.43 1.20
N ASN A 316 -8.61 13.14 1.70
CA ASN A 316 -7.31 12.58 2.01
C ASN A 316 -7.41 11.55 3.15
N ARG A 317 -6.86 10.36 2.94
CA ARG A 317 -6.69 9.35 4.01
C ARG A 317 -5.22 9.01 4.18
N ILE A 318 -4.75 8.99 5.43
CA ILE A 318 -3.31 8.79 5.72
C ILE A 318 -2.88 7.34 5.44
N PHE A 319 -3.69 6.37 5.88
CA PHE A 319 -3.37 4.95 5.85
C PHE A 319 -4.24 4.13 4.88
N SER A 320 -4.88 4.76 3.91
CA SER A 320 -5.72 4.07 2.91
C SER A 320 -5.85 4.96 1.67
N PRO A 321 -6.38 4.48 0.53
CA PRO A 321 -6.52 5.30 -0.67
C PRO A 321 -7.46 6.47 -0.39
N ASP A 322 -7.29 7.61 -1.06
CA ASP A 322 -8.19 8.75 -0.86
C ASP A 322 -9.64 8.38 -1.29
N LEU A 323 -10.65 8.94 -0.62
CA LEU A 323 -12.07 8.66 -0.93
C LEU A 323 -12.58 9.67 -1.96
N CYS A 324 -13.15 9.21 -3.07
CA CYS A 324 -13.82 10.12 -4.00
C CYS A 324 -15.09 10.65 -3.34
N ALA A 325 -15.11 11.93 -2.96
CA ALA A 325 -16.30 12.60 -2.44
C ALA A 325 -17.32 12.88 -3.54
N GLY A 326 -16.85 13.04 -4.78
CA GLY A 326 -17.69 13.36 -5.92
C GLY A 326 -16.87 13.87 -7.09
N SER A 327 -17.37 13.68 -8.30
CA SER A 327 -16.87 14.34 -9.50
C SER A 327 -17.99 14.98 -10.32
N SER A 328 -17.62 16.00 -11.08
CA SER A 328 -18.47 16.70 -12.04
C SER A 328 -17.76 16.76 -13.38
N ARG A 329 -18.53 16.61 -14.46
CA ARG A 329 -18.03 16.63 -15.84
C ARG A 329 -18.76 17.67 -16.66
N ILE A 330 -18.01 18.39 -17.48
CA ILE A 330 -18.52 19.48 -18.32
C ILE A 330 -18.02 19.24 -19.74
N PRO A 331 -18.91 19.19 -20.75
CA PRO A 331 -18.49 19.06 -22.14
C PRO A 331 -17.57 20.23 -22.55
N MET A 332 -16.47 19.94 -23.24
CA MET A 332 -15.58 20.99 -23.74
C MET A 332 -16.29 21.93 -24.71
N ALA A 333 -17.24 21.42 -25.51
CA ALA A 333 -18.09 22.22 -26.40
C ALA A 333 -18.85 23.35 -25.68
N ASP A 334 -19.35 23.08 -24.46
CA ASP A 334 -20.06 24.08 -23.65
C ASP A 334 -19.10 25.15 -23.14
N LEU A 335 -17.89 24.76 -22.71
CA LEU A 335 -16.86 25.68 -22.25
C LEU A 335 -16.40 26.62 -23.38
N LEU A 336 -16.22 26.06 -24.58
CA LEU A 336 -15.82 26.81 -25.77
C LEU A 336 -16.92 27.77 -26.24
N THR A 337 -18.17 27.30 -26.26
CA THR A 337 -19.32 28.16 -26.61
C THR A 337 -19.45 29.31 -25.61
N ALA A 338 -19.34 29.03 -24.31
CA ALA A 338 -19.37 30.04 -23.27
C ALA A 338 -18.22 31.06 -23.42
N ALA A 339 -17.02 30.61 -23.81
CA ALA A 339 -15.86 31.47 -24.04
C ALA A 339 -16.02 32.39 -25.27
N THR A 340 -16.77 31.99 -26.30
CA THR A 340 -17.07 32.88 -27.44
C THR A 340 -18.10 33.95 -27.09
N MET A 341 -19.03 33.66 -26.18
CA MET A 341 -20.10 34.57 -25.76
C MET A 341 -19.63 35.61 -24.73
N HIS A 342 -18.63 35.30 -23.90
CA HIS A 342 -18.13 36.18 -22.85
C HIS A 342 -16.61 36.39 -22.92
N ARG A 343 -16.18 37.66 -22.97
CA ARG A 343 -14.77 38.05 -22.86
C ARG A 343 -14.38 38.24 -21.40
N GLY A 344 -14.16 37.16 -20.66
CA GLY A 344 -13.69 37.20 -19.27
C GLY A 344 -13.85 35.88 -18.51
N PRO A 345 -13.41 35.82 -17.24
CA PRO A 345 -13.59 34.65 -16.39
C PRO A 345 -15.06 34.41 -16.08
N MET A 346 -15.54 33.20 -16.38
CA MET A 346 -16.91 32.78 -16.12
C MET A 346 -16.98 31.95 -14.85
N SER A 347 -17.96 32.22 -13.99
CA SER A 347 -18.20 31.44 -12.78
C SER A 347 -19.42 30.56 -12.94
N LYS A 348 -19.30 29.28 -12.59
CA LYS A 348 -20.40 28.32 -12.62
C LYS A 348 -20.31 27.38 -11.42
N GLN A 349 -21.48 27.07 -10.87
CA GLN A 349 -21.63 26.07 -9.82
C GLN A 349 -21.91 24.71 -10.46
N PHE A 350 -21.28 23.67 -9.91
CA PHE A 350 -21.47 22.30 -10.34
C PHE A 350 -21.76 21.41 -9.14
N ASP A 351 -22.74 20.53 -9.29
CA ASP A 351 -23.07 19.52 -8.30
C ASP A 351 -22.29 18.24 -8.65
N CYS A 352 -21.56 17.69 -7.69
CA CYS A 352 -20.81 16.45 -7.90
C CYS A 352 -21.72 15.24 -7.67
N GLU A 353 -21.87 14.38 -8.68
CA GLU A 353 -22.86 13.28 -8.67
C GLU A 353 -22.23 11.89 -8.48
N SER A 354 -20.98 11.70 -8.92
CA SER A 354 -20.29 10.40 -8.87
C SER A 354 -19.20 10.38 -7.78
N GLY A 355 -19.49 9.75 -6.65
CA GLY A 355 -18.54 9.56 -5.54
C GLY A 355 -18.68 8.21 -4.84
N ASP A 356 -17.65 7.81 -4.10
CA ASP A 356 -17.62 6.57 -3.32
C ASP A 356 -18.51 6.65 -2.06
N ILE A 357 -18.95 7.86 -1.70
CA ILE A 357 -19.71 8.15 -0.48
C ILE A 357 -21.14 8.48 -0.86
N SER A 358 -22.05 7.51 -0.73
CA SER A 358 -23.45 7.58 -1.18
C SER A 358 -24.24 8.79 -0.67
N ASN A 359 -23.93 9.29 0.54
CA ASN A 359 -24.64 10.39 1.19
C ASN A 359 -23.92 11.75 1.10
N LEU A 360 -22.78 11.82 0.41
CA LEU A 360 -22.02 13.06 0.25
C LEU A 360 -22.21 13.58 -1.17
N ARG A 361 -22.73 14.81 -1.29
CA ARG A 361 -22.86 15.51 -2.58
C ARG A 361 -22.21 16.88 -2.49
N PRO A 362 -20.89 16.95 -2.72
CA PRO A 362 -20.18 18.21 -2.76
C PRO A 362 -20.72 19.09 -3.89
N ARG A 363 -20.66 20.41 -3.69
CA ARG A 363 -20.89 21.37 -4.77
C ARG A 363 -19.63 22.21 -4.95
N VAL A 364 -19.19 22.38 -6.17
CA VAL A 364 -17.99 23.16 -6.50
C VAL A 364 -18.37 24.42 -7.26
N ILE A 365 -17.78 25.53 -6.86
CA ILE A 365 -17.87 26.78 -7.64
C ILE A 365 -16.53 26.96 -8.33
N LEU A 366 -16.56 26.92 -9.67
CA LEU A 366 -15.38 27.10 -10.50
C LEU A 366 -15.48 28.42 -11.24
N LYS A 367 -14.35 29.12 -11.37
CA LYS A 367 -14.14 30.19 -12.33
C LYS A 367 -13.21 29.67 -13.41
N PHE A 368 -13.52 29.89 -14.69
CA PHE A 368 -12.68 29.40 -15.77
C PHE A 368 -12.60 30.37 -16.95
N VAL A 369 -11.48 30.27 -17.67
CA VAL A 369 -11.18 31.01 -18.91
C VAL A 369 -10.57 30.05 -19.90
N VAL A 370 -11.10 30.01 -21.12
CA VAL A 370 -10.51 29.27 -22.23
C VAL A 370 -9.71 30.24 -23.11
N GLN A 371 -8.46 29.92 -23.38
CA GLN A 371 -7.60 30.66 -24.31
C GLN A 371 -7.13 29.71 -25.42
N LEU A 372 -7.58 29.93 -26.65
CA LEU A 372 -7.12 29.17 -27.82
C LEU A 372 -5.89 29.86 -28.43
N PHE A 373 -4.94 29.05 -28.89
CA PHE A 373 -3.75 29.51 -29.63
C PHE A 373 -4.08 29.39 -31.12
N TYR A 374 -4.36 30.53 -31.75
CA TYR A 374 -4.61 30.61 -33.18
C TYR A 374 -3.31 30.66 -33.98
#